data_AF-A0A7J8YH51-F1
#
_entry.id   AF-A0A7J8YH51-F1
#
_cell.length_a   1.000
_cell.length_b   1.000
_cell.length_c   1.000
_cell.angle_alpha   90.00
_cell.angle_beta   90.00
_cell.angle_gamma   90.00
#
_symmetry.space_group_name_H-M   'P 1'
#
loop_
_entity.id
_entity.type
_entity.pdbx_description
1 polymer ?
#
loop_
_entity_poly.entity_id
_entity_poly.type
_entity_poly.pdbx_seq_one_letter_code
_entity_poly.pdbx_strand_id
1 'polypeptide(L)'
;MGRALAESEPEFENSNYGMVPAKESLVKEMLKTVRIEAGDEEDCMICLEELEVGFDASRMLCSHTFYGDCIEKWLRQSHYCPIA
;
A
#
# COMPACT_ATOMS: atom_id res chain seq x y z
N MET A 1 42.27 -28.50 6.11
CA MET A 1 42.31 -27.02 6.05
C MET A 1 40.90 -26.58 5.68
N GLY A 2 40.09 -26.31 6.69
CA GLY A 2 38.72 -25.90 6.49
C GLY A 2 38.66 -24.43 6.09
N ARG A 3 37.65 -24.09 5.29
CA ARG A 3 36.59 -23.12 5.66
C ARG A 3 35.64 -22.98 4.48
N ALA A 4 34.41 -23.41 4.70
CA ALA A 4 33.27 -23.04 3.89
C ALA A 4 33.18 -21.50 3.84
N LEU A 5 33.04 -20.93 2.64
CA LEU A 5 32.53 -19.57 2.52
C LEU A 5 31.03 -19.65 2.79
N ALA A 6 30.65 -19.16 3.97
CA ALA A 6 29.28 -18.95 4.34
C ALA A 6 28.63 -18.01 3.31
N GLU A 7 27.56 -18.51 2.71
CA GLU A 7 26.61 -17.75 1.93
C GLU A 7 26.15 -16.59 2.83
N SER A 8 26.48 -15.37 2.43
CA SER A 8 25.95 -14.18 3.10
C SER A 8 24.60 -13.91 2.46
N GLU A 9 23.56 -14.62 2.92
CA GLU A 9 22.18 -14.21 2.69
C GLU A 9 22.07 -12.76 3.21
N PRO A 10 21.72 -11.77 2.38
CA PRO A 10 21.50 -10.44 2.91
C PRO A 10 20.38 -10.55 3.93
N GLU A 11 20.69 -10.20 5.18
CA GLU A 11 19.70 -10.06 6.23
C GLU A 11 18.76 -8.94 5.76
N PHE A 12 17.68 -9.33 5.08
CA PHE A 12 16.53 -8.48 4.78
C PHE A 12 15.83 -8.26 6.12
N GLU A 13 16.54 -7.60 7.04
CA GLU A 13 16.04 -7.25 8.34
C GLU A 13 14.86 -6.33 8.11
N ASN A 14 13.72 -6.82 8.60
CA ASN A 14 12.41 -6.21 8.71
C ASN A 14 12.50 -4.85 9.43
N SER A 15 13.14 -3.91 8.75
CA SER A 15 13.33 -2.54 9.18
C SER A 15 12.13 -1.80 8.64
N ASN A 16 11.10 -1.66 9.47
CA ASN A 16 10.03 -0.70 9.22
C ASN A 16 10.72 0.67 9.08
N TYR A 17 10.97 1.14 7.84
CA TYR A 17 11.91 2.20 7.42
C TYR A 17 11.58 3.60 8.00
N GLY A 18 11.44 3.72 9.33
CA GLY A 18 10.88 4.90 9.98
C GLY A 18 9.40 5.14 9.66
N MET A 19 8.68 4.15 9.11
CA MET A 19 7.26 4.30 8.81
C MET A 19 6.46 4.40 10.10
N VAL A 20 5.55 5.37 10.15
CA VAL A 20 4.68 5.60 11.30
C VAL A 20 3.29 5.11 10.93
N PRO A 21 2.72 4.14 11.68
CA PRO A 21 1.41 3.61 11.38
C PRO A 21 0.32 4.67 11.62
N ALA A 22 -0.73 4.65 10.79
CA ALA A 22 -1.91 5.47 11.03
C ALA A 22 -2.73 4.90 12.21
N LYS A 23 -3.40 5.78 12.95
CA LYS A 23 -4.43 5.36 13.92
C LYS A 23 -5.64 4.86 13.14
N GLU A 24 -6.28 3.79 13.58
CA GLU A 24 -7.44 3.19 12.89
C GLU A 24 -8.57 4.21 12.63
N SER A 25 -8.84 5.10 13.60
CA SER A 25 -9.82 6.18 13.43
C SER A 25 -9.46 7.15 12.30
N LEU A 26 -8.16 7.41 12.09
CA LEU A 26 -7.67 8.27 11.01
C LEU A 26 -7.66 7.54 9.67
N VAL A 27 -7.38 6.24 9.64
CA VAL A 27 -7.44 5.44 8.40
C VAL A 27 -8.78 5.62 7.70
N LYS A 28 -9.87 5.53 8.45
CA LYS A 28 -11.22 5.73 7.92
C LYS A 28 -11.50 7.16 7.48
N GLU A 29 -10.88 8.15 8.12
CA GLU A 29 -11.05 9.56 7.76
C GLU A 29 -10.22 9.95 6.53
N MET A 30 -9.09 9.27 6.30
CA MET A 30 -8.18 9.49 5.18
C MET A 30 -8.63 8.81 3.89
N LEU A 31 -9.57 7.86 3.96
CA LEU A 31 -10.07 7.08 2.83
C LEU A 31 -11.54 7.40 2.54
N LYS A 32 -11.81 7.68 1.27
CA LYS A 32 -13.17 7.81 0.73
C LYS A 32 -13.44 6.66 -0.23
N THR A 33 -14.48 5.89 0.01
CA THR A 33 -14.96 4.89 -0.95
C THR A 33 -15.45 5.58 -2.21
N VAL A 34 -14.92 5.17 -3.35
CA VAL A 34 -15.31 5.61 -4.70
C VAL A 34 -15.65 4.38 -5.54
N ARG A 35 -16.54 4.55 -6.51
CA ARG A 35 -16.84 3.51 -7.48
C ARG A 35 -16.07 3.82 -8.76
N ILE A 36 -15.40 2.82 -9.32
CA ILE A 36 -14.65 2.99 -10.57
C ILE A 36 -15.65 3.04 -11.73
N GLU A 37 -15.55 4.06 -12.56
CA GLU A 37 -16.36 4.25 -13.75
C GLU A 37 -15.50 4.06 -15.00
N ALA A 38 -16.12 3.88 -16.16
CA ALA A 38 -15.38 3.71 -17.41
C ALA A 38 -14.57 4.99 -17.72
N GLY A 39 -13.25 4.86 -17.87
CA GLY A 39 -12.33 6.00 -18.03
C GLY A 39 -11.64 6.46 -16.74
N ASP A 40 -11.99 5.90 -15.58
CA ASP A 40 -11.28 6.07 -14.29
C ASP A 40 -10.45 4.81 -13.92
N GLU A 41 -10.20 3.95 -14.90
CA GLU A 41 -9.39 2.73 -14.77
C GLU A 41 -7.93 3.15 -14.53
N GLU A 42 -7.42 2.84 -13.35
CA GLU A 42 -6.04 3.13 -12.94
C GLU A 42 -5.47 1.91 -12.19
N ASP A 43 -4.15 1.73 -12.22
CA ASP A 43 -3.52 0.61 -11.53
C ASP A 43 -3.40 0.86 -10.03
N CYS A 44 -3.74 -0.14 -9.22
CA CYS A 44 -3.44 -0.10 -7.81
C CYS A 44 -1.93 -0.27 -7.60
N MET A 45 -1.21 0.82 -7.31
CA MET A 45 0.26 0.80 -7.14
C MET A 45 0.78 -0.03 -5.96
N ILE A 46 -0.10 -0.63 -5.15
CA ILE A 46 0.25 -1.53 -4.05
C ILE A 46 0.33 -2.98 -4.52
N CYS A 47 -0.69 -3.47 -5.25
CA CYS A 47 -0.73 -4.85 -5.76
C CYS A 47 -0.39 -4.96 -7.25
N LEU A 48 -0.27 -3.84 -7.95
CA LEU A 48 0.05 -3.73 -9.38
C LEU A 48 -1.02 -4.36 -10.29
N GLU A 49 -2.28 -4.30 -9.89
CA GLU A 49 -3.43 -4.80 -10.62
C GLU A 49 -4.40 -3.66 -10.96
N GLU A 50 -5.09 -3.76 -12.10
CA GLU A 50 -5.98 -2.73 -12.65
C GLU A 50 -7.27 -2.60 -11.83
N LEU A 51 -7.64 -1.39 -11.44
CA LEU A 51 -8.92 -1.12 -10.80
C LEU A 51 -10.08 -1.30 -11.79
N GLU A 52 -10.84 -2.39 -11.63
CA GLU A 52 -11.92 -2.77 -12.53
C GLU A 52 -13.14 -1.83 -12.45
N VAL A 53 -13.72 -1.48 -13.61
CA VAL A 53 -14.96 -0.71 -13.69
C VAL A 53 -16.09 -1.40 -12.93
N GLY A 54 -16.79 -0.64 -12.10
CA GLY A 54 -17.93 -1.10 -11.32
C GLY A 54 -17.57 -1.63 -9.93
N PHE A 55 -16.29 -1.81 -9.61
CA PHE A 55 -15.80 -2.13 -8.27
C PHE A 55 -15.72 -0.90 -7.36
N ASP A 56 -15.75 -1.14 -6.06
CA ASP A 56 -15.41 -0.13 -5.06
C ASP A 56 -13.90 -0.08 -4.81
N ALA A 57 -13.39 1.14 -4.80
CA ALA A 57 -12.01 1.45 -4.47
C ALA A 57 -11.97 2.50 -3.36
N SER A 58 -10.81 2.68 -2.76
CA SER A 58 -10.58 3.67 -1.72
C SER A 58 -9.63 4.76 -2.22
N ARG A 59 -10.14 5.99 -2.21
CA ARG A 59 -9.41 7.19 -2.61
C ARG A 59 -8.89 7.92 -1.38
N MET A 60 -7.60 8.22 -1.37
CA MET A 60 -6.97 9.03 -0.33
C MET A 60 -7.31 10.52 -0.50
N LEU A 61 -7.08 11.32 0.55
CA LEU A 61 -7.23 12.78 0.49
C LEU A 61 -6.33 13.47 -0.57
N CYS A 62 -5.22 12.83 -0.95
CA CYS A 62 -4.35 13.28 -2.06
C CYS A 62 -4.88 12.89 -3.45
N SER A 63 -6.08 12.29 -3.53
CA SER A 63 -6.78 11.82 -4.74
C SER A 63 -6.26 10.54 -5.40
N HIS A 64 -5.18 9.94 -4.93
CA HIS A 64 -4.75 8.62 -5.40
C HIS A 64 -5.72 7.51 -4.97
N THR A 65 -6.02 6.58 -5.88
CA THR A 65 -6.98 5.50 -5.67
C THR A 65 -6.29 4.14 -5.59
N PHE A 66 -6.79 3.26 -4.72
CA PHE A 66 -6.30 1.91 -4.52
C PHE A 66 -7.46 0.98 -4.17
N TYR A 67 -7.27 -0.34 -4.25
CA TYR A 67 -8.22 -1.26 -3.60
C TYR A 67 -8.29 -0.98 -2.10
N GLY A 68 -9.50 -1.08 -1.53
CA GLY A 68 -9.73 -0.83 -0.10
C GLY A 68 -8.83 -1.68 0.80
N ASP A 69 -8.78 -2.98 0.56
CA ASP A 69 -7.91 -3.89 1.31
C ASP A 69 -6.42 -3.57 1.19
N CYS A 70 -5.99 -3.10 0.02
CA CYS A 70 -4.58 -2.78 -0.21
C CYS A 70 -4.16 -1.55 0.60
N ILE A 71 -4.91 -0.45 0.48
CA ILE A 71 -4.56 0.79 1.18
C ILE A 71 -4.80 0.70 2.69
N GLU A 72 -5.79 -0.09 3.16
CA GLU A 72 -5.97 -0.32 4.58
C GLU A 72 -4.75 -1.04 5.19
N LYS A 73 -4.27 -2.11 4.54
CA LYS A 73 -3.06 -2.82 4.97
C LYS A 73 -1.84 -1.90 4.98
N TRP A 74 -1.68 -1.06 3.97
CA TRP A 74 -0.59 -0.08 3.91
C TRP A 74 -0.67 0.94 5.05
N LEU A 75 -1.85 1.51 5.31
CA LEU A 75 -2.02 2.53 6.35
C LEU A 75 -1.79 2.02 7.76
N ARG A 76 -1.97 0.71 8.00
CA ARG A 76 -1.57 0.04 9.25
C ARG A 76 -0.04 0.02 9.44
N GLN A 77 0.74 0.20 8.36
CA GLN A 77 2.20 0.26 8.38
C GLN A 77 2.72 1.71 8.30
N SER A 78 2.10 2.55 7.47
CA SER A 78 2.53 3.92 7.17
C SER A 78 1.35 4.84 6.90
N HIS A 79 1.25 5.98 7.60
CA HIS A 79 0.21 6.99 7.32
C HIS A 79 0.41 7.78 6.02
N TYR A 80 1.50 7.55 5.30
CA TYR A 80 1.81 8.27 4.06
C TYR A 80 1.16 7.62 2.84
N CYS A 81 0.83 8.44 1.85
CA CYS A 81 0.42 7.95 0.54
C CYS A 81 1.52 7.06 -0.08
N PRO A 82 1.18 5.88 -0.63
CA PRO A 82 2.16 5.02 -1.32
C PRO A 82 2.80 5.67 -2.55
N ILE A 83 2.11 6.65 -3.14
CA ILE A 83 2.55 7.44 -4.28
C ILE A 83 3.01 8.79 -3.73
N ALA A 84 4.33 8.94 -3.56
CA ALA A 84 4.99 10.14 -3.04
C ALA A 84 5.30 11.15 -4.15
#